data_AF-A0A0X3NQH6-F1
#
_entry.id   AF-A0A0X3NQH6-F1
#
_cell.length_a   1.000
_cell.length_b   1.000
_cell.length_c   1.000
_cell.angle_alpha   90.00
_cell.angle_beta   90.00
_cell.angle_gamma   90.00
#
_symmetry.space_group_name_H-M   'P 1'
#
loop_
_entity.id
_entity.type
_entity.pdbx_description
1 polymer ?
#
loop_
_entity_poly.entity_id
_entity_poly.type
_entity_poly.pdbx_seq_one_letter_code
_entity_poly.pdbx_strand_id
1 'polypeptide(L)'
;KNHDRHGQSKRRSCGLFALRLRAVAMTIVVFIVDNSASMNQRTYQGTTLLDSAKTIVEAFYKARMNKYRVDQYFIFTLNPSPHHIKLAGWRQSSDLQSLHTALSQIKPDGTVGLGVAIGNAFRLLNLNRMQVGSENYGMGIYMSYFKPAVVITVTKHDANFEAISSVSHFTLLLTSLVKAAAAVPG
;
A
#
# COMPACT_ATOMS: atom_id res chain seq x y z
N LYS A 1 8.78 -68.06 -21.15
CA LYS A 1 9.63 -66.97 -21.67
C LYS A 1 8.79 -65.70 -21.78
N ASN A 2 8.83 -64.91 -20.70
CA ASN A 2 8.39 -63.52 -20.67
C ASN A 2 9.36 -62.67 -21.50
N HIS A 3 8.86 -61.68 -22.22
CA HIS A 3 9.51 -60.48 -22.82
C HIS A 3 8.54 -60.00 -23.93
N ASP A 4 8.12 -58.74 -24.11
CA ASP A 4 8.55 -57.47 -23.55
C ASP A 4 7.45 -56.40 -23.70
N ARG A 5 7.61 -55.38 -22.87
CA ARG A 5 6.79 -54.18 -22.69
C ARG A 5 6.89 -53.23 -23.90
N HIS A 6 5.78 -52.63 -24.32
CA HIS A 6 5.81 -51.26 -24.87
C HIS A 6 4.46 -50.55 -24.76
N GLY A 7 4.48 -49.34 -24.18
CA GLY A 7 3.65 -48.24 -24.69
C GLY A 7 2.51 -47.70 -23.85
N GLN A 8 2.54 -47.71 -22.51
CA GLN A 8 1.65 -46.82 -21.74
C GLN A 8 2.08 -45.36 -21.95
N SER A 9 1.42 -44.70 -22.91
CA SER A 9 1.53 -43.26 -23.15
C SER A 9 1.05 -42.50 -21.91
N LYS A 10 2.02 -41.90 -21.22
CA LYS A 10 1.85 -40.93 -20.16
C LYS A 10 0.94 -39.81 -20.65
N ARG A 11 -0.36 -39.86 -20.31
CA ARG A 11 -1.20 -38.66 -20.15
C ARG A 11 -0.67 -37.86 -18.96
N ARG A 12 0.51 -37.25 -19.13
CA ARG A 12 1.06 -36.30 -18.18
C ARG A 12 0.41 -34.95 -18.45
N SER A 13 -0.37 -34.51 -17.47
CA SER A 13 -0.38 -33.13 -17.02
C SER A 13 -1.05 -32.10 -17.94
N CYS A 14 -2.33 -32.30 -18.26
CA CYS A 14 -3.20 -31.19 -18.67
C CYS A 14 -4.04 -30.60 -17.52
N GLY A 15 -3.84 -31.05 -16.27
CA GLY A 15 -4.63 -30.63 -15.09
C GLY A 15 -3.87 -29.83 -14.03
N LEU A 16 -2.66 -29.34 -14.31
CA LEU A 16 -1.82 -28.67 -13.30
C LEU A 16 -0.97 -27.53 -13.85
N PHE A 17 -1.51 -26.77 -14.81
CA PHE A 17 -0.92 -25.51 -15.27
C PHE A 17 -1.74 -24.28 -14.82
N ALA A 18 -2.64 -24.48 -13.85
CA ALA A 18 -3.37 -23.40 -13.16
C ALA A 18 -2.84 -23.16 -11.74
N LEU A 19 -1.82 -23.90 -11.30
CA LEU A 19 -1.15 -23.65 -10.03
C LEU A 19 0.22 -23.02 -10.29
N ARG A 20 0.32 -21.76 -9.89
CA ARG A 20 1.54 -21.19 -9.31
C ARG A 20 2.61 -20.77 -10.31
N LEU A 21 2.22 -19.92 -11.26
CA LEU A 21 2.95 -18.65 -11.35
C LEU A 21 2.75 -17.94 -10.00
N ARG A 22 3.52 -18.35 -8.98
CA ARG A 22 4.08 -17.37 -8.04
C ARG A 22 5.04 -16.53 -8.88
N ALA A 23 4.48 -15.71 -9.77
CA ALA A 23 5.05 -14.40 -9.98
C ALA A 23 5.11 -13.86 -8.56
N VAL A 24 6.31 -13.85 -7.98
CA VAL A 24 6.59 -13.15 -6.74
C VAL A 24 6.51 -11.68 -7.14
N ALA A 25 5.29 -11.24 -7.46
CA ALA A 25 4.98 -9.90 -7.88
C ALA A 25 5.17 -9.08 -6.62
N MET A 26 6.31 -8.41 -6.54
CA MET A 26 6.61 -7.50 -5.44
C MET A 26 5.45 -6.54 -5.32
N THR A 27 4.74 -6.59 -4.19
CA THR A 27 3.65 -5.66 -3.93
C THR A 27 4.23 -4.43 -3.26
N ILE A 28 3.83 -3.25 -3.72
CA ILE A 28 4.17 -2.00 -3.06
C ILE A 28 3.11 -1.73 -2.00
N VAL A 29 3.51 -1.62 -0.74
CA VAL A 29 2.63 -1.28 0.38
C VAL A 29 3.03 0.09 0.89
N VAL A 30 2.09 1.03 0.82
CA VAL A 30 2.28 2.40 1.29
C VAL A 30 1.44 2.61 2.53
N PHE A 31 2.08 2.87 3.66
CA PHE A 31 1.41 3.32 4.87
C PHE A 31 1.41 4.84 4.92
N ILE A 32 0.24 5.43 5.08
CA ILE A 32 0.08 6.85 5.41
C ILE A 32 -0.30 6.88 6.88
N VAL A 33 0.63 7.31 7.72
CA VAL A 33 0.40 7.47 9.17
C VAL A 33 0.02 8.91 9.42
N ASP A 34 -1.20 9.11 9.90
CA ASP A 34 -1.64 10.40 10.42
C ASP A 34 -0.77 10.78 11.62
N ASN A 35 -0.06 11.90 11.50
CA ASN A 35 0.73 12.48 12.58
C ASN A 35 0.23 13.89 12.93
N SER A 36 -1.01 14.23 12.60
CA SER A 36 -1.63 15.50 13.00
C SER A 36 -1.65 15.66 14.53
N ALA A 37 -1.78 16.91 15.00
CA ALA A 37 -1.87 17.20 16.43
C ALA A 37 -3.00 16.41 17.15
N SER A 38 -4.08 16.07 16.42
CA SER A 38 -5.20 15.29 16.93
C SER A 38 -4.81 13.87 17.38
N MET A 39 -3.75 13.30 16.78
CA MET A 39 -3.25 11.97 17.08
C MET A 39 -2.48 11.89 18.41
N ASN A 40 -2.22 13.04 19.06
CA ASN A 40 -1.64 13.10 20.39
C ASN A 40 -2.68 12.89 21.52
N GLN A 41 -3.94 12.67 21.18
CA GLN A 41 -4.98 12.33 22.16
C GLN A 41 -4.67 10.98 22.81
N ARG A 42 -4.83 10.90 24.14
CA ARG A 42 -4.66 9.67 24.90
C ARG A 42 -5.95 8.87 24.96
N THR A 43 -5.82 7.55 24.84
CA THR A 43 -6.91 6.60 25.07
C THR A 43 -7.04 6.29 26.57
N TYR A 44 -8.10 5.58 26.94
CA TYR A 44 -8.29 5.08 28.31
C TYR A 44 -7.14 4.18 28.80
N GLN A 45 -6.36 3.61 27.88
CA GLN A 45 -5.19 2.77 28.16
C GLN A 45 -3.93 3.59 28.46
N GLY A 46 -4.00 4.94 28.41
CA GLY A 46 -2.88 5.83 28.68
C GLY A 46 -1.90 6.02 27.51
N THR A 47 -2.06 5.27 26.42
CA THR A 47 -1.29 5.41 25.17
C THR A 47 -1.90 6.46 24.26
N THR A 48 -1.08 7.12 23.43
CA THR A 48 -1.58 8.05 22.42
C THR A 48 -2.17 7.28 21.23
N LEU A 49 -3.10 7.91 20.49
CA LEU A 49 -3.62 7.35 19.24
C LEU A 49 -2.49 7.09 18.22
N LEU A 50 -1.46 7.94 18.21
CA LEU A 50 -0.27 7.76 17.38
C LEU A 50 0.50 6.48 17.74
N ASP A 51 0.63 6.16 19.02
CA ASP A 51 1.31 4.93 19.47
C ASP A 51 0.51 3.68 19.09
N SER A 52 -0.82 3.76 19.16
CA SER A 52 -1.71 2.71 18.66
C SER A 52 -1.56 2.52 17.15
N ALA A 53 -1.50 3.61 16.38
CA ALA A 53 -1.28 3.58 14.93
C ALA A 53 0.06 2.92 14.56
N LYS A 54 1.15 3.27 15.26
CA LYS A 54 2.47 2.62 15.08
C LYS A 54 2.39 1.12 15.35
N THR A 55 1.72 0.73 16.43
CA THR A 55 1.53 -0.69 16.79
C THR A 55 0.76 -1.46 15.72
N ILE A 56 -0.27 -0.86 15.12
CA ILE A 56 -1.03 -1.45 14.01
C ILE A 56 -0.15 -1.64 12.78
N VAL A 57 0.65 -0.65 12.40
CA VAL A 57 1.58 -0.73 11.26
C VAL A 57 2.61 -1.83 11.48
N GLU A 58 3.18 -1.94 12.68
CA GLU A 58 4.11 -3.02 13.01
C GLU A 58 3.45 -4.39 12.98
N ALA A 59 2.24 -4.53 13.53
CA ALA A 59 1.51 -5.79 13.54
C ALA A 59 1.18 -6.25 12.11
N PHE A 60 0.74 -5.32 11.25
CA PHE A 60 0.51 -5.60 9.84
C PHE A 60 1.80 -6.05 9.14
N TYR A 61 2.89 -5.32 9.38
CA TYR A 61 4.20 -5.66 8.82
C TYR A 61 4.66 -7.06 9.24
N LYS A 62 4.58 -7.39 10.54
CA LYS A 62 4.93 -8.72 11.09
C LYS A 62 4.05 -9.83 10.51
N ALA A 63 2.75 -9.59 10.37
CA ALA A 63 1.83 -10.56 9.78
C ALA A 63 2.14 -10.82 8.29
N ARG A 64 2.48 -9.76 7.55
CA ARG A 64 2.73 -9.82 6.12
C ARG A 64 4.12 -10.35 5.77
N MET A 65 5.15 -10.00 6.56
CA MET A 65 6.51 -10.47 6.33
C MET A 65 6.55 -11.99 6.23
N ASN A 66 5.75 -12.70 7.03
CA ASN A 66 5.77 -14.17 7.06
C ASN A 66 5.37 -14.81 5.71
N LYS A 67 4.50 -14.14 4.94
CA LYS A 67 3.98 -14.65 3.66
C LYS A 67 4.62 -14.01 2.43
N TYR A 68 4.96 -12.73 2.50
CA TYR A 68 5.45 -11.93 1.36
C TYR A 68 6.73 -11.17 1.74
N ARG A 69 7.89 -11.85 1.61
CA ARG A 69 9.21 -11.36 2.01
C ARG A 69 9.81 -10.30 1.08
N VAL A 70 9.26 -10.18 -0.13
CA VAL A 70 9.79 -9.35 -1.22
C VAL A 70 9.05 -8.02 -1.41
N ASP A 71 8.08 -7.74 -0.52
CA ASP A 71 7.24 -6.55 -0.65
C ASP A 71 8.03 -5.29 -0.32
N GLN A 72 7.67 -4.20 -0.98
CA GLN A 72 8.30 -2.90 -0.82
C GLN A 72 7.43 -2.03 0.07
N TYR A 73 7.96 -1.56 1.20
CA TYR A 73 7.21 -0.78 2.17
C TYR A 73 7.62 0.69 2.15
N PHE A 74 6.62 1.56 2.14
CA PHE A 74 6.77 3.01 2.25
C PHE A 74 5.99 3.51 3.46
N ILE A 75 6.57 4.43 4.22
CA ILE A 75 5.86 5.15 5.28
C ILE A 75 5.85 6.63 4.96
N PHE A 76 4.64 7.17 4.84
CA PHE A 76 4.34 8.57 4.67
C PHE A 76 3.74 9.15 5.94
N THR A 77 4.01 10.42 6.16
CA THR A 77 3.46 11.25 7.25
C THR A 77 2.84 12.51 6.67
N LEU A 78 2.03 13.20 7.45
CA LEU A 78 1.40 14.49 7.11
C LEU A 78 2.34 15.69 7.31
N ASN A 79 3.63 15.47 7.08
CA ASN A 79 4.64 16.54 7.12
C ASN A 79 4.78 17.18 5.73
N PRO A 80 5.23 18.43 5.64
CA PRO A 80 5.53 19.04 4.35
C PRO A 80 6.71 18.33 3.68
N SER A 81 6.73 18.34 2.36
CA SER A 81 7.88 17.86 1.58
C SER A 81 9.14 18.66 1.96
N PRO A 82 10.32 18.04 2.17
CA PRO A 82 10.67 16.64 1.89
C PRO A 82 10.44 15.65 3.06
N HIS A 83 10.11 16.12 4.26
CA HIS A 83 10.07 15.32 5.50
C HIS A 83 8.88 14.33 5.58
N HIS A 84 7.97 14.37 4.61
CA HIS A 84 6.82 13.48 4.51
C HIS A 84 7.17 12.00 4.36
N ILE A 85 8.33 11.64 3.80
CA ILE A 85 8.77 10.25 3.61
C ILE A 85 9.68 9.86 4.78
N LYS A 86 9.25 8.88 5.60
CA LYS A 86 10.02 8.39 6.76
C LYS A 86 10.72 7.08 6.49
N LEU A 87 10.12 6.22 5.66
CA LEU A 87 10.73 4.98 5.20
C LEU A 87 10.55 4.88 3.69
N ALA A 88 11.65 4.67 2.99
CA ALA A 88 11.69 4.54 1.54
C ALA A 88 12.27 3.17 1.13
N GLY A 89 11.42 2.14 1.05
CA GLY A 89 11.80 0.77 0.70
C GLY A 89 12.05 0.56 -0.80
N TRP A 90 12.93 1.36 -1.41
CA TRP A 90 13.23 1.22 -2.85
C TRP A 90 14.22 0.11 -3.19
N ARG A 91 15.09 -0.30 -2.25
CA ARG A 91 16.20 -1.23 -2.53
C ARG A 91 16.57 -2.21 -1.40
N GLN A 92 16.02 -2.06 -0.21
CA GLN A 92 16.35 -2.93 0.92
C GLN A 92 15.13 -3.79 1.22
N SER A 93 15.33 -5.10 1.35
CA SER A 93 14.42 -5.96 2.11
C SER A 93 14.16 -5.22 3.41
N SER A 94 12.96 -4.69 3.61
CA SER A 94 12.63 -3.93 4.79
C SER A 94 13.03 -4.78 5.99
N ASP A 95 14.04 -4.37 6.73
CA ASP A 95 14.38 -5.04 7.96
C ASP A 95 13.40 -4.53 9.02
N LEU A 96 13.00 -5.40 9.94
CA LEU A 96 12.09 -5.01 11.01
C LEU A 96 12.68 -3.85 11.83
N GLN A 97 14.01 -3.80 11.94
CA GLN A 97 14.74 -2.76 12.65
C GLN A 97 14.62 -1.38 11.98
N SER A 98 14.67 -1.31 10.65
CA SER A 98 14.54 -0.03 9.94
C SER A 98 13.12 0.51 9.99
N LEU A 99 12.12 -0.37 9.98
CA LEU A 99 10.72 -0.02 10.22
C LEU A 99 10.52 0.58 11.62
N HIS A 100 11.01 -0.09 12.66
CA HIS A 100 10.86 0.38 14.04
C HIS A 100 11.56 1.74 14.24
N THR A 101 12.74 1.92 13.63
CA THR A 101 13.45 3.21 13.64
C THR A 101 12.69 4.31 12.91
N ALA A 102 12.05 4.00 11.77
CA ALA A 102 11.23 4.98 11.06
C ALA A 102 9.97 5.36 11.86
N LEU A 103 9.34 4.41 12.54
CA LEU A 103 8.14 4.65 13.36
C LEU A 103 8.46 5.45 14.63
N SER A 104 9.62 5.23 15.26
CA SER A 104 10.03 5.98 16.45
C SER A 104 10.31 7.46 16.15
N GLN A 105 10.71 7.79 14.91
CA GLN A 105 10.92 9.16 14.46
C GLN A 105 9.62 9.95 14.21
N ILE A 106 8.46 9.30 14.16
CA ILE A 106 7.18 9.97 13.91
C ILE A 106 6.71 10.65 15.20
N LYS A 107 6.61 11.97 15.14
CA LYS A 107 6.05 12.83 16.18
C LYS A 107 4.71 13.39 15.73
N PRO A 108 3.84 13.83 16.65
CA PRO A 108 2.54 14.43 16.30
C PRO A 108 2.72 15.90 15.85
N ASP A 109 3.41 16.12 14.74
CA ASP A 109 3.78 17.43 14.18
C ASP A 109 3.23 17.69 12.76
N GLY A 110 2.26 16.89 12.31
CA GLY A 110 1.69 16.97 10.97
C GLY A 110 0.92 18.25 10.72
N THR A 111 1.32 18.97 9.67
CA THR A 111 0.71 20.26 9.24
C THR A 111 -0.07 20.13 7.93
N VAL A 112 0.11 19.04 7.19
CA VAL A 112 -0.47 18.83 5.86
C VAL A 112 -1.80 18.08 5.96
N GLY A 113 -2.78 18.45 5.13
CA GLY A 113 -4.05 17.74 5.04
C GLY A 113 -3.88 16.31 4.51
N LEU A 114 -4.73 15.39 4.97
CA LEU A 114 -4.65 13.98 4.59
C LEU A 114 -4.73 13.76 3.07
N GLY A 115 -5.57 14.53 2.37
CA GLY A 115 -5.72 14.45 0.91
C GLY A 115 -4.43 14.76 0.16
N VAL A 116 -3.63 15.72 0.64
CA VAL A 116 -2.33 16.06 0.05
C VAL A 116 -1.33 14.93 0.28
N ALA A 117 -1.32 14.31 1.46
CA ALA A 117 -0.45 13.18 1.74
C ALA A 117 -0.77 11.96 0.86
N ILE A 118 -2.06 11.67 0.64
CA ILE A 118 -2.52 10.64 -0.29
C ILE A 118 -2.10 10.97 -1.73
N GLY A 119 -2.26 12.23 -2.16
CA GLY A 119 -1.79 12.69 -3.47
C GLY A 119 -0.28 12.49 -3.66
N ASN A 120 0.52 12.77 -2.64
CA ASN A 120 1.97 12.54 -2.66
C ASN A 120 2.32 11.06 -2.74
N ALA A 121 1.59 10.19 -2.03
CA ALA A 121 1.76 8.74 -2.14
C ALA A 121 1.47 8.23 -3.56
N PHE A 122 0.37 8.66 -4.17
CA PHE A 122 0.05 8.31 -5.56
C PHE A 122 1.07 8.84 -6.56
N ARG A 123 1.58 10.07 -6.35
CA ARG A 123 2.67 10.60 -7.17
C ARG A 123 3.91 9.71 -7.12
N LEU A 124 4.28 9.23 -5.93
CA LEU A 124 5.40 8.29 -5.78
C LEU A 124 5.12 6.94 -6.47
N LEU A 125 3.90 6.42 -6.39
CA LEU A 125 3.50 5.20 -7.11
C LEU A 125 3.53 5.39 -8.63
N ASN A 126 3.10 6.53 -9.15
CA ASN A 126 3.17 6.82 -10.58
C ASN A 126 4.62 6.94 -11.06
N LEU A 127 5.50 7.54 -10.26
CA LEU A 127 6.94 7.57 -10.55
C LEU A 127 7.54 6.16 -10.61
N ASN A 128 7.13 5.26 -9.71
CA ASN A 128 7.51 3.84 -9.77
C ASN A 128 7.12 3.19 -11.10
N ARG A 129 5.89 3.43 -11.58
CA ARG A 129 5.37 2.83 -12.81
C ARG A 129 6.13 3.31 -14.05
N MET A 130 6.47 4.59 -14.09
CA MET A 130 7.31 5.19 -15.12
C MET A 130 8.75 4.64 -15.10
N GLN A 131 9.36 4.53 -13.92
CA GLN A 131 10.73 4.04 -13.80
C GLN A 131 10.86 2.55 -14.19
N VAL A 132 9.84 1.74 -13.88
CA VAL A 132 9.80 0.32 -14.27
C VAL A 132 9.47 0.13 -15.75
N GLY A 133 8.88 1.14 -16.40
CA GLY A 133 8.45 1.04 -17.80
C GLY A 133 7.26 0.10 -18.01
N SER A 134 6.42 -0.10 -16.97
CA SER A 134 5.20 -0.91 -17.08
C SER A 134 4.15 -0.25 -17.96
N GLU A 135 4.21 1.08 -18.07
CA GLU A 135 3.35 1.90 -18.91
C GLU A 135 4.24 2.69 -19.86
N ASN A 136 4.27 2.28 -21.13
CA ASN A 136 5.00 2.99 -22.17
C ASN A 136 3.99 3.66 -23.08
N TYR A 137 3.97 5.00 -23.06
CA TYR A 137 3.15 5.79 -23.97
C TYR A 137 3.51 5.42 -25.42
N GLY A 138 2.52 4.98 -26.20
CA GLY A 138 2.71 4.53 -27.59
C GLY A 138 2.95 3.03 -27.78
N MET A 139 3.31 2.28 -26.73
CA MET A 139 3.56 0.82 -26.81
C MET A 139 2.55 -0.02 -26.00
N GLY A 140 1.58 0.61 -25.35
CA GLY A 140 0.54 -0.06 -24.57
C GLY A 140 0.98 -0.47 -23.16
N ILE A 141 0.21 -1.37 -22.55
CA ILE A 141 0.41 -1.85 -21.18
C ILE A 141 0.90 -3.29 -21.22
N TYR A 142 2.03 -3.56 -20.56
CA TYR A 142 2.55 -4.91 -20.39
C TYR A 142 1.98 -5.55 -19.12
N MET A 143 0.96 -6.41 -19.27
CA MET A 143 0.28 -7.07 -18.15
C MET A 143 1.23 -7.93 -17.29
N SER A 144 2.33 -8.41 -17.85
CA SER A 144 3.36 -9.20 -17.17
C SER A 144 4.22 -8.42 -16.16
N TYR A 145 4.30 -7.09 -16.28
CA TYR A 145 5.10 -6.23 -15.39
C TYR A 145 4.26 -5.47 -14.36
N PHE A 146 2.99 -5.86 -14.20
CA PHE A 146 2.12 -5.21 -13.24
C PHE A 146 2.61 -5.45 -11.80
N LYS A 147 2.92 -4.35 -11.10
CA LYS A 147 3.20 -4.35 -9.67
C LYS A 147 1.96 -3.87 -8.92
N PRO A 148 1.27 -4.74 -8.17
CA PRO A 148 0.16 -4.29 -7.34
C PRO A 148 0.66 -3.29 -6.29
N ALA A 149 -0.11 -2.24 -6.05
CA ALA A 149 0.15 -1.26 -5.02
C ALA A 149 -1.07 -1.12 -4.09
N VAL A 150 -0.84 -1.09 -2.79
CA VAL A 150 -1.88 -0.92 -1.77
C VAL A 150 -1.50 0.27 -0.89
N VAL A 151 -2.41 1.23 -0.78
CA VAL A 151 -2.28 2.38 0.12
C VAL A 151 -3.16 2.17 1.34
N ILE A 152 -2.56 2.16 2.52
CA ILE A 152 -3.23 1.98 3.81
C ILE A 152 -3.05 3.26 4.60
N THR A 153 -4.15 3.95 4.86
CA THR A 153 -4.16 5.16 5.67
C THR A 153 -4.62 4.83 7.08
N VAL A 154 -3.79 5.18 8.07
CA VAL A 154 -4.10 5.04 9.49
C VAL A 154 -4.32 6.44 10.04
N THR A 155 -5.57 6.75 10.39
CA THR A 155 -6.01 8.05 10.88
C THR A 155 -7.07 7.85 11.96
N LYS A 156 -7.36 8.91 12.71
CA LYS A 156 -8.50 8.96 13.63
C LYS A 156 -9.81 8.95 12.83
N HIS A 157 -10.92 8.67 13.50
CA HIS A 157 -12.25 8.55 12.90
C HIS A 157 -12.72 9.82 12.13
N ASP A 158 -12.19 10.99 12.47
CA ASP A 158 -12.53 12.33 11.98
C ASP A 158 -11.42 12.91 11.08
N ALA A 159 -11.16 12.23 9.96
CA ALA A 159 -10.25 12.74 8.95
C ALA A 159 -10.94 13.82 8.10
N ASN A 160 -10.72 15.10 8.41
CA ASN A 160 -11.13 16.20 7.53
C ASN A 160 -10.33 16.15 6.23
N PHE A 161 -11.02 15.85 5.13
CA PHE A 161 -10.44 15.90 3.79
C PHE A 161 -10.47 17.35 3.31
N GLU A 162 -9.42 18.12 3.64
CA GLU A 162 -9.23 19.43 3.04
C GLU A 162 -9.10 19.24 1.52
N ALA A 163 -10.13 19.66 0.79
CA ALA A 163 -10.19 19.52 -0.66
C ALA A 163 -9.06 20.35 -1.27
N ILE A 164 -8.11 19.68 -1.92
CA ILE A 164 -7.10 20.35 -2.73
C ILE A 164 -7.84 21.05 -3.88
N SER A 165 -7.85 22.38 -3.88
CA SER A 165 -8.46 23.22 -4.92
C SER A 165 -7.91 22.98 -6.34
N SER A 166 -6.84 22.19 -6.48
CA SER A 166 -6.28 21.76 -7.78
C SER A 166 -6.68 20.33 -8.20
N VAL A 167 -7.48 19.60 -7.40
CA VAL A 167 -8.02 18.27 -7.75
C VAL A 167 -9.55 18.31 -7.68
N SER A 168 -10.16 19.39 -8.18
CA SER A 168 -11.61 19.55 -8.26
C SER A 168 -12.31 18.52 -9.17
N HIS A 169 -11.55 17.74 -9.95
CA HIS A 169 -12.13 16.70 -10.82
C HIS A 169 -12.29 15.32 -10.17
N PHE A 170 -11.55 14.98 -9.10
CA PHE A 170 -11.68 13.65 -8.48
C PHE A 170 -12.75 13.62 -7.38
N THR A 171 -13.02 14.77 -6.75
CA THR A 171 -13.97 14.90 -5.64
C THR A 171 -15.44 14.86 -6.07
N LEU A 172 -15.76 15.26 -7.31
CA LEU A 172 -17.12 15.19 -7.85
C LEU A 172 -17.62 13.75 -8.02
N LEU A 173 -16.72 12.77 -8.20
CA LEU A 173 -17.08 11.38 -8.46
C LEU A 173 -17.35 10.59 -7.16
N LEU A 174 -16.58 10.84 -6.09
CA LEU A 174 -16.80 10.15 -4.81
C LEU A 174 -17.98 10.70 -4.02
N THR A 175 -18.20 12.02 -4.00
CA THR A 175 -19.37 12.59 -3.30
C THR A 175 -20.68 12.24 -3.99
N SER A 176 -20.71 12.18 -5.33
CA SER A 176 -21.89 11.74 -6.07
C SER A 176 -22.18 10.25 -5.85
N LEU A 177 -21.16 9.39 -5.75
CA LEU A 177 -21.34 7.96 -5.47
C LEU A 177 -21.83 7.69 -4.03
N VAL A 178 -21.28 8.38 -3.03
CA VAL A 178 -21.73 8.24 -1.64
C VAL A 178 -23.14 8.80 -1.46
N LYS A 179 -23.49 9.89 -2.15
CA LYS A 179 -24.83 10.48 -2.08
C LYS A 179 -25.87 9.70 -2.90
N ALA A 180 -25.46 9.04 -3.99
CA ALA A 180 -26.30 8.09 -4.71
C ALA A 180 -26.55 6.80 -3.92
N ALA A 181 -25.54 6.29 -3.20
CA ALA A 181 -25.70 5.12 -2.33
C ALA A 181 -26.59 5.40 -1.09
N ALA A 182 -26.62 6.65 -0.61
CA ALA A 182 -27.49 7.07 0.48
C ALA A 182 -28.91 7.46 0.02
N ALA A 183 -29.18 7.51 -1.29
CA ALA A 183 -30.46 7.90 -1.87
C ALA A 183 -31.24 6.71 -2.46
N VAL A 184 -31.06 5.50 -1.91
CA VAL A 184 -31.95 4.37 -2.17
C VAL A 184 -33.14 4.50 -1.20
N PRO A 185 -34.36 4.82 -1.67
CA PRO A 185 -35.54 4.75 -0.81
C PRO A 185 -35.90 3.28 -0.59
N GLY A 186 -36.30 2.97 0.66
CA GLY A 186 -36.96 1.69 0.98
C GLY A 186 -38.34 1.58 0.34
#